data_AF-A0A8J7HVV9-F1
#
_entry.id   AF-A0A8J7HVV9-F1
#
_cell.length_a   1.000
_cell.length_b   1.000
_cell.length_c   1.000
_cell.angle_alpha   90.00
_cell.angle_beta   90.00
_cell.angle_gamma   90.00
#
_symmetry.space_group_name_H-M   'P 1'
#
loop_
_entity.id
_entity.type
_entity.pdbx_description
1 polymer ?
#
loop_
_entity_poly.entity_id
_entity_poly.type
_entity_poly.pdbx_seq_one_letter_code
_entity_poly.pdbx_strand_id
1 'polypeptide(L)'
;MNTEEFQRFIEKQHSCPQTLPKALQALWYDKQGDWGKAHEIVQDASDMDSAWVHAYLHRKEGDLSNARYWYRRSQQPEFIGTLNQEWEQITSLLLKKVNTTHGC
;
A
#
# COMPACT_ATOMS: atom_id res chain seq x y z
N MET A 1 -1.39 -2.12 15.49
CA MET A 1 -0.33 -2.74 14.67
C MET A 1 0.55 -1.65 14.07
N ASN A 2 1.87 -1.74 14.24
CA ASN A 2 2.88 -0.86 13.59
C ASN A 2 3.53 -1.54 12.37
N THR A 3 4.41 -0.84 11.65
CA THR A 3 5.03 -1.35 10.42
C THR A 3 5.87 -2.61 10.64
N GLU A 4 6.66 -2.68 11.72
CA GLU A 4 7.49 -3.86 12.02
C GLU A 4 6.63 -5.08 12.37
N GLU A 5 5.59 -4.88 13.17
CA GLU A 5 4.60 -5.91 13.49
C GLU A 5 3.89 -6.40 12.22
N PHE A 6 3.56 -5.49 11.30
CA PHE A 6 2.95 -5.85 10.03
C PHE A 6 3.91 -6.63 9.13
N GLN A 7 5.19 -6.28 9.07
CA GLN A 7 6.19 -7.07 8.34
C GLN A 7 6.31 -8.49 8.90
N ARG A 8 6.44 -8.64 10.23
CA ARG A 8 6.44 -9.96 10.87
C ARG A 8 5.15 -10.73 10.62
N PHE A 9 4.02 -10.03 10.53
CA PHE A 9 2.74 -10.62 10.20
C PHE A 9 2.70 -11.15 8.76
N ILE A 10 3.25 -10.39 7.80
CA ILE A 10 3.40 -10.82 6.40
C ILE A 10 4.23 -12.11 6.33
N GLU A 11 5.37 -12.15 7.00
CA GLU A 11 6.30 -13.30 6.97
C GLU A 11 5.71 -14.58 7.57
N LYS A 12 4.85 -14.44 8.59
CA LYS A 12 4.28 -15.59 9.30
C LYS A 12 3.00 -16.13 8.67
N GLN A 13 2.26 -15.31 7.93
CA GLN A 13 0.93 -15.66 7.46
C GLN A 13 0.98 -16.21 6.03
N HIS A 14 0.29 -17.32 5.78
CA HIS A 14 0.22 -17.92 4.44
C HIS A 14 -0.74 -17.17 3.49
N SER A 15 -1.66 -16.37 4.01
CA SER A 15 -2.69 -15.67 3.24
C SER A 15 -3.01 -14.32 3.84
N CYS A 16 -3.16 -13.29 2.99
CA CYS A 16 -3.58 -11.97 3.43
C CYS A 16 -5.00 -12.00 4.03
N PRO A 17 -5.21 -11.45 5.26
CA PRO A 17 -6.55 -11.31 5.81
C PRO A 17 -7.42 -10.39 4.96
N GLN A 18 -8.63 -10.83 4.64
CA GLN A 18 -9.59 -10.05 3.87
C GLN A 18 -10.18 -8.87 4.67
N THR A 19 -10.02 -8.87 5.99
CA THR A 19 -10.45 -7.79 6.90
C THR A 19 -9.56 -6.55 6.81
N LEU A 20 -8.36 -6.66 6.24
CA LEU A 20 -7.51 -5.49 6.00
C LEU A 20 -8.14 -4.60 4.91
N PRO A 21 -7.99 -3.27 4.98
CA PRO A 21 -8.29 -2.39 3.85
C PRO A 21 -7.54 -2.83 2.58
N LYS A 22 -8.15 -2.62 1.42
CA LYS A 22 -7.59 -3.02 0.11
C LYS A 22 -6.16 -2.51 -0.10
N ALA A 23 -5.88 -1.26 0.24
CA ALA A 23 -4.54 -0.69 0.21
C ALA A 23 -3.50 -1.49 1.01
N LEU A 24 -3.84 -1.92 2.24
CA LEU A 24 -2.95 -2.74 3.07
C LEU A 24 -2.84 -4.18 2.55
N GLN A 25 -3.91 -4.73 1.96
CA GLN A 25 -3.82 -6.03 1.28
C GLN A 25 -2.83 -5.97 0.11
N ALA A 26 -2.88 -4.91 -0.71
CA ALA A 26 -1.95 -4.76 -1.82
C ALA A 26 -0.49 -4.62 -1.37
N LEU A 27 -0.22 -3.84 -0.31
CA LEU A 27 1.13 -3.75 0.26
C LEU A 27 1.63 -5.08 0.86
N TRP A 28 0.72 -5.92 1.37
CA TRP A 28 1.04 -7.29 1.80
C TRP A 28 1.54 -8.13 0.61
N TYR A 29 0.79 -8.16 -0.49
CA TYR A 29 1.17 -8.94 -1.68
C TYR A 29 2.45 -8.40 -2.33
N ASP A 30 2.61 -7.07 -2.39
CA ASP A 30 3.83 -6.45 -2.90
C ASP A 30 5.08 -6.89 -2.11
N LYS A 31 4.96 -6.98 -0.78
CA LYS A 31 6.05 -7.39 0.10
C LYS A 31 6.38 -8.88 -0.03
N GLN A 32 5.39 -9.71 -0.36
CA GLN A 32 5.58 -11.12 -0.69
C GLN A 32 6.17 -11.33 -2.10
N GLY A 33 6.39 -10.26 -2.86
CA GLY A 33 6.90 -10.31 -4.22
C GLY A 33 5.83 -10.51 -5.29
N ASP A 34 4.55 -10.52 -4.93
CA ASP A 34 3.42 -10.65 -5.85
C ASP A 34 2.87 -9.27 -6.24
N TRP A 35 3.64 -8.56 -7.06
CA TRP A 35 3.25 -7.25 -7.58
C TRP A 35 1.95 -7.31 -8.40
N GLY A 36 1.75 -8.38 -9.17
CA GLY A 36 0.56 -8.56 -10.02
C GLY A 36 -0.71 -8.60 -9.19
N LYS A 37 -0.71 -9.37 -8.10
CA LYS A 37 -1.84 -9.41 -7.17
C LYS A 37 -2.04 -8.09 -6.44
N ALA A 38 -0.96 -7.43 -6.03
CA ALA A 38 -1.02 -6.11 -5.42
C ALA A 38 -1.71 -5.09 -6.33
N HIS A 39 -1.33 -5.07 -7.61
CA HIS A 39 -1.89 -4.18 -8.61
C HIS A 39 -3.37 -4.48 -8.90
N GLU A 40 -3.75 -5.75 -9.06
CA GLU A 40 -5.14 -6.17 -9.23
C GLU A 40 -6.05 -5.65 -8.09
N ILE A 41 -5.59 -5.77 -6.84
CA ILE A 41 -6.37 -5.37 -5.66
C ILE A 41 -6.69 -3.87 -5.65
N VAL A 42 -5.74 -3.01 -6.03
CA VAL A 42 -5.94 -1.56 -6.03
C VAL A 42 -6.60 -1.03 -7.29
N GLN A 43 -6.46 -1.73 -8.42
CA GLN A 43 -7.11 -1.38 -9.68
C GLN A 43 -8.64 -1.28 -9.53
N ASP A 44 -9.25 -2.20 -8.80
CA ASP A 44 -10.70 -2.25 -8.59
C ASP A 44 -11.18 -1.35 -7.43
N ALA A 45 -10.27 -0.70 -6.73
CA ALA A 45 -10.59 0.13 -5.56
C ALA A 45 -10.66 1.62 -5.94
N SER A 46 -11.71 2.32 -5.48
CA SER A 46 -11.95 3.72 -5.83
C SER A 46 -11.54 4.73 -4.75
N ASP A 47 -10.93 4.28 -3.65
CA ASP A 47 -10.57 5.12 -2.52
C ASP A 47 -9.16 5.72 -2.63
N MET A 48 -8.91 6.79 -1.86
CA MET A 48 -7.64 7.54 -1.91
C MET A 48 -6.43 6.73 -1.41
N ASP A 49 -6.64 5.82 -0.45
CA ASP A 49 -5.55 5.02 0.11
C ASP A 49 -5.07 4.00 -0.94
N SER A 50 -6.02 3.35 -1.63
CA SER A 50 -5.73 2.42 -2.72
C SER A 50 -5.08 3.14 -3.91
N ALA A 51 -5.54 4.35 -4.27
CA ALA A 51 -4.88 5.17 -5.28
C ALA A 51 -3.42 5.51 -4.92
N TRP A 52 -3.11 5.69 -3.63
CA TRP A 52 -1.74 5.98 -3.19
C TRP A 52 -0.83 4.76 -3.36
N VAL A 53 -1.32 3.58 -2.98
CA VAL A 53 -0.59 2.32 -3.20
C VAL A 53 -0.42 2.05 -4.69
N HIS A 54 -1.42 2.38 -5.52
CA HIS A 54 -1.33 2.26 -6.98
C HIS A 54 -0.21 3.13 -7.56
N ALA A 55 -0.06 4.35 -7.06
CA ALA A 55 1.03 5.24 -7.46
C ALA A 55 2.41 4.62 -7.17
N TYR A 56 2.59 4.08 -5.96
CA TYR A 56 3.81 3.37 -5.57
C TYR A 56 4.08 2.15 -6.47
N LEU A 57 3.06 1.35 -6.80
CA LEU A 57 3.21 0.16 -7.64
C LEU A 57 3.67 0.50 -9.06
N HIS A 58 3.13 1.55 -9.68
CA HIS A 58 3.61 2.02 -10.99
C HIS A 58 5.01 2.64 -10.92
N ARG A 59 5.35 3.31 -9.81
CA ARG A 59 6.72 3.79 -9.58
C ARG A 59 7.70 2.62 -9.49
N LYS A 60 7.33 1.52 -8.83
CA LYS A 60 8.11 0.28 -8.74
C LYS A 60 8.27 -0.42 -10.10
N GLU A 61 7.24 -0.38 -10.95
CA GLU A 61 7.26 -0.91 -12.32
C GLU A 61 8.10 -0.04 -13.27
N GLY A 62 8.26 1.26 -12.97
CA GLY A 62 8.99 2.22 -13.79
C GLY A 62 8.09 3.12 -14.66
N ASP A 63 6.77 2.97 -14.57
CA ASP A 63 5.81 3.84 -15.24
C ASP A 63 5.56 5.12 -14.43
N LEU A 64 6.50 6.05 -14.54
CA LEU A 64 6.44 7.31 -13.80
C LEU A 64 5.26 8.18 -14.23
N SER A 65 4.79 8.09 -15.47
CA SER A 65 3.65 8.90 -15.94
C SER A 65 2.36 8.46 -15.24
N ASN A 66 2.10 7.15 -15.19
CA ASN A 66 0.95 6.62 -14.48
C ASN A 66 1.10 6.77 -12.97
N ALA A 67 2.30 6.59 -12.40
CA ALA A 67 2.54 6.87 -10.99
C ALA A 67 2.08 8.29 -10.61
N ARG A 68 2.45 9.31 -11.41
CA ARG A 68 2.02 10.71 -11.20
C ARG A 68 0.52 10.92 -11.30
N TYR A 69 -0.14 10.22 -12.22
CA TYR A 69 -1.61 10.25 -12.31
C TYR A 69 -2.24 9.74 -11.00
N TRP A 70 -1.74 8.63 -10.46
CA TRP A 70 -2.27 8.04 -9.23
C TRP A 70 -1.92 8.82 -7.96
N TYR A 71 -0.72 9.42 -7.86
CA TYR A 71 -0.40 10.34 -6.77
C TYR A 71 -1.37 11.53 -6.72
N ARG A 72 -1.68 12.11 -7.89
CA ARG A 72 -2.69 13.18 -7.98
C ARG A 72 -4.05 12.71 -7.51
N ARG A 73 -4.46 11.49 -7.88
CA ARG A 73 -5.74 10.91 -7.48
C ARG A 73 -5.81 10.57 -6.00
N SER A 74 -4.70 10.17 -5.39
CA SER A 74 -4.61 9.93 -3.95
C SER A 74 -4.47 11.21 -3.10
N GLN A 75 -4.24 12.35 -3.75
CA GLN A 75 -3.91 13.63 -3.10
C GLN A 75 -2.65 13.56 -2.22
N GLN A 76 -1.74 12.66 -2.56
CA GLN A 76 -0.45 12.53 -1.90
C GLN A 76 0.66 13.09 -2.80
N PRO A 77 1.72 13.69 -2.22
CA PRO A 77 2.87 14.10 -3.01
C PRO A 77 3.61 12.88 -3.59
N GLU A 78 4.30 13.09 -4.71
CA GLU A 78 5.26 12.10 -5.21
C GLU A 78 6.34 11.85 -4.14
N PHE A 79 6.65 10.58 -3.88
CA PHE A 79 7.64 10.24 -2.87
C PHE A 79 9.07 10.48 -3.35
N ILE A 80 9.90 11.07 -2.49
CA ILE A 80 11.33 11.28 -2.74
C ILE A 80 12.12 10.34 -1.83
N GLY A 81 12.82 9.38 -2.43
CA GLY A 81 13.64 8.40 -1.71
C GLY A 81 13.62 7.04 -2.39
N THR A 82 13.89 5.97 -1.64
CA THR A 82 13.85 4.59 -2.16
C THR A 82 12.42 4.03 -2.18
N LEU A 83 12.20 2.95 -2.94
CA LEU A 83 10.91 2.23 -2.94
C LEU A 83 10.58 1.64 -1.56
N ASN A 84 11.59 1.12 -0.85
CA ASN A 84 11.40 0.57 0.50
C ASN A 84 10.93 1.64 1.49
N GLN A 85 11.54 2.83 1.46
CA GLN A 85 11.13 3.94 2.32
C GLN A 85 9.70 4.41 2.02
N GLU A 86 9.32 4.43 0.74
CA GLU A 86 7.95 4.75 0.36
C GLU A 86 6.97 3.71 0.91
N TRP A 87 7.24 2.42 0.67
CA TRP A 87 6.42 1.31 1.17
C TRP A 87 6.22 1.42 2.70
N GLU A 88 7.30 1.71 3.44
CA GLU A 88 7.26 1.87 4.90
C GLU A 88 6.41 3.06 5.34
N GLN A 89 6.53 4.20 4.64
CA GLN A 89 5.74 5.40 4.93
C GLN A 89 4.25 5.16 4.71
N ILE A 90 3.88 4.63 3.54
CA ILE A 90 2.48 4.33 3.19
C ILE A 90 1.92 3.36 4.23
N THR A 91 2.60 2.24 4.46
CA THR A 91 2.19 1.22 5.43
C THR A 91 1.99 1.82 6.82
N SER A 92 2.93 2.61 7.32
CA SER A 92 2.84 3.22 8.64
C SER A 92 1.60 4.11 8.79
N LEU A 93 1.32 4.95 7.79
CA LEU A 93 0.20 5.88 7.83
C LEU A 93 -1.15 5.19 7.69
N LEU A 94 -1.25 4.18 6.81
CA LEU A 94 -2.47 3.39 6.67
C LEU A 94 -2.77 2.57 7.93
N LEU A 95 -1.76 1.98 8.57
CA LEU A 95 -1.94 1.27 9.84
C LEU A 95 -2.38 2.21 10.97
N LYS A 96 -1.82 3.42 11.05
CA LYS A 96 -2.29 4.44 11.99
C LYS A 96 -3.76 4.78 11.77
N LYS A 97 -4.17 4.99 10.52
CA LYS A 97 -5.57 5.29 10.16
C LYS A 97 -6.52 4.18 10.63
N VAL A 98 -6.19 2.91 10.36
CA VAL A 98 -6.98 1.76 10.81
C VAL A 98 -7.10 1.68 12.33
N ASN A 99 -5.99 1.90 13.05
CA ASN A 99 -6.00 1.84 14.52
C ASN A 99 -6.90 2.94 15.12
N THR A 100 -6.95 4.13 14.51
CA THR A 100 -7.79 5.24 14.99
C THR A 100 -9.28 5.01 14.70
N THR A 101 -9.64 4.35 13.60
CA THR A 101 -11.04 4.08 13.25
C THR A 101 -11.75 3.09 14.19
N HIS A 102 -11.00 2.23 14.89
CA HIS A 102 -11.56 1.23 15.81
C HIS A 102 -11.58 1.70 17.29
N GLY A 103 -11.24 2.96 17.55
CA GLY A 103 -11.15 3.54 18.90
C GLY A 103 -12.33 4.43 19.31
N CYS A 104 -13.47 4.36 18.62
CA CYS A 104 -14.70 5.09 18.96
C CYS A 104 -15.85 4.14 19.30
#